data_AF-A0A193KRW8-F1
#
_entry.id   AF-A0A193KRW8-F1
#
_cell.length_a   1.000
_cell.length_b   1.000
_cell.length_c   1.000
_cell.angle_alpha   90.00
_cell.angle_beta   90.00
_cell.angle_gamma   90.00
#
_symmetry.space_group_name_H-M   'P 1'
#
loop_
_entity.id
_entity.type
_entity.pdbx_description
1 polymer ?
#
loop_
_entity_poly.entity_id
_entity_poly.type
_entity_poly.pdbx_seq_one_letter_code
_entity_poly.pdbx_strand_id
1 'polypeptide(L)'
;GGGSKRLQRRIDWKRSTPSLGIVERIEYDPNRSSRIALVRWIEKVLRVDKRNLLSWTRSLHRQRTHGFLQVQRIRRKVLRRDEERTLKSMHSLERWPEVNERSVIGACRADRTPFTYILASQQLEPGRMVINYNGSNPFALLDTAYEGSKQRLLPQESHPNGSRLRLRANRTNFYSDNKYVLDSYFRMVGNCIPLAHMARGSWVHNIEQNPGQGAGLTRAAGTKAKIIEKENTQCIVRLPSGVHKAIDSRCRATLGIVSNPNHGIRKLVKAGQRRWLGRCPIVRGVAMNPVDHPHGGGEGRTKGG
;
A
#
# COMPACT_ATOMS: atom_id res chain seq x y z
N GLY A 1 -1.28 -29.93 0.98
CA GLY A 1 -0.78 -29.90 -0.41
C GLY A 1 -1.86 -30.27 -1.41
N GLY A 2 -1.62 -30.09 -2.71
CA GLY A 2 -2.54 -30.54 -3.78
C GLY A 2 -3.85 -29.76 -3.92
N GLY A 3 -3.85 -28.46 -3.61
CA GLY A 3 -5.01 -27.59 -3.81
C GLY A 3 -5.06 -26.98 -5.22
N SER A 4 -6.13 -26.24 -5.51
CA SER A 4 -6.24 -25.47 -6.75
C SER A 4 -5.12 -24.44 -6.86
N LYS A 5 -4.59 -24.23 -8.08
CA LYS A 5 -3.58 -23.19 -8.36
C LYS A 5 -4.12 -21.81 -7.96
N ARG A 6 -3.27 -20.96 -7.37
CA ARG A 6 -3.63 -19.60 -6.93
C ARG A 6 -2.58 -18.60 -7.36
N LEU A 7 -3.05 -17.39 -7.67
CA LEU A 7 -2.20 -16.23 -7.90
C LEU A 7 -2.15 -15.39 -6.63
N GLN A 8 -0.95 -14.96 -6.24
CA GLN A 8 -0.79 -14.03 -5.13
C GLN A 8 -1.13 -12.62 -5.60
N ARG A 9 -1.94 -11.92 -4.81
CA ARG A 9 -2.26 -10.51 -5.03
C ARG A 9 -1.46 -9.64 -4.07
N ARG A 10 -0.72 -8.68 -4.63
CA ARG A 10 0.04 -7.68 -3.87
C ARG A 10 -0.93 -6.62 -3.31
N ILE A 11 -1.17 -6.70 -2.01
CA ILE A 11 -1.95 -5.71 -1.25
C ILE A 11 -1.02 -4.67 -0.65
N ASP A 12 -1.46 -3.41 -0.62
CA ASP A 12 -0.82 -2.39 0.19
C ASP A 12 -1.30 -2.43 1.64
N TRP A 13 -0.44 -3.01 2.48
CA TRP A 13 -0.64 -3.06 3.94
C TRP A 13 -0.11 -1.82 4.65
N LYS A 14 0.71 -1.00 3.97
CA LYS A 14 1.38 0.15 4.57
C LYS A 14 0.56 1.41 4.41
N ARG A 15 -0.07 1.68 3.26
CA ARG A 15 -0.87 2.89 3.01
C ARG A 15 -0.16 4.18 3.47
N SER A 16 1.15 4.30 3.17
CA SER A 16 2.06 5.35 3.65
C SER A 16 1.95 6.67 2.93
N THR A 17 1.65 6.63 1.64
CA THR A 17 1.51 7.84 0.84
C THR A 17 0.15 8.47 1.15
N PRO A 18 0.10 9.74 1.58
CA PRO A 18 -1.17 10.44 1.74
C PRO A 18 -1.83 10.58 0.37
N SER A 19 -3.02 10.04 0.22
CA SER A 19 -3.68 9.94 -1.08
C SER A 19 -5.18 9.82 -0.92
N LEU A 20 -5.90 10.32 -1.92
CA LEU A 20 -7.34 10.19 -2.04
C LEU A 20 -7.65 9.22 -3.19
N GLY A 21 -8.53 8.26 -2.96
CA GLY A 21 -8.84 7.25 -3.96
C GLY A 21 -10.32 6.90 -4.01
N ILE A 22 -10.74 6.36 -5.15
CA ILE A 22 -12.09 5.84 -5.36
C ILE A 22 -11.98 4.32 -5.45
N VAL A 23 -12.84 3.63 -4.73
CA VAL A 23 -12.97 2.17 -4.82
C VAL A 23 -13.62 1.83 -6.14
N GLU A 24 -12.93 1.11 -7.01
CA GLU A 24 -13.47 0.69 -8.31
C GLU A 24 -14.35 -0.54 -8.16
N ARG A 25 -13.86 -1.55 -7.43
CA ARG A 25 -14.56 -2.82 -7.24
C ARG A 25 -14.02 -3.60 -6.05
N ILE A 26 -14.83 -4.53 -5.58
CA ILE A 26 -14.49 -5.44 -4.49
C ILE A 26 -14.40 -6.86 -5.04
N GLU A 27 -13.25 -7.50 -4.86
CA GLU A 27 -12.95 -8.81 -5.41
C GLU A 27 -12.83 -9.89 -4.33
N TYR A 28 -13.09 -11.13 -4.75
CA TYR A 28 -12.75 -12.33 -3.99
C TYR A 28 -11.25 -12.63 -4.04
N ASP A 29 -10.66 -13.07 -2.91
CA ASP A 29 -9.27 -13.52 -2.88
C ASP A 29 -9.01 -14.97 -2.44
N PRO A 30 -8.26 -15.72 -3.28
CA PRO A 30 -7.56 -16.97 -3.02
C PRO A 30 -7.07 -17.29 -1.62
N ASN A 31 -6.32 -16.30 -1.13
CA ASN A 31 -5.21 -16.48 -0.22
C ASN A 31 -5.51 -15.88 1.15
N ARG A 32 -6.73 -15.34 1.33
CA ARG A 32 -7.22 -14.80 2.58
C ARG A 32 -8.73 -15.00 2.68
N SER A 33 -9.27 -14.88 3.88
CA SER A 33 -10.70 -15.01 4.11
C SER A 33 -11.48 -13.74 3.72
N SER A 34 -10.85 -12.57 3.81
CA SER A 34 -11.44 -11.26 3.54
C SER A 34 -11.52 -10.96 2.04
N ARG A 35 -12.40 -10.01 1.68
CA ARG A 35 -12.40 -9.43 0.33
C ARG A 35 -11.34 -8.35 0.21
N ILE A 36 -10.97 -8.03 -1.02
CA ILE A 36 -10.05 -6.94 -1.34
C ILE A 36 -10.75 -5.89 -2.18
N ALA A 37 -10.35 -4.65 -2.04
CA ALA A 37 -10.86 -3.55 -2.87
C ALA A 37 -9.75 -3.10 -3.81
N LEU A 38 -10.08 -2.98 -5.10
CA LEU A 38 -9.22 -2.27 -6.04
C LEU A 38 -9.53 -0.78 -5.92
N VAL A 39 -8.51 0.02 -5.61
CA VAL A 39 -8.66 1.47 -5.47
C VAL A 39 -7.89 2.14 -6.59
N ARG A 40 -8.55 3.06 -7.27
CA ARG A 40 -7.94 4.03 -8.17
C ARG A 40 -7.58 5.26 -7.36
N TRP A 41 -6.29 5.55 -7.21
CA TRP A 41 -5.85 6.76 -6.54
C TRP A 41 -5.97 7.95 -7.49
N ILE A 42 -6.63 9.01 -7.03
CA ILE A 42 -6.72 10.29 -7.71
C ILE A 42 -5.37 10.98 -7.43
N GLU A 43 -4.42 10.79 -8.33
CA GLU A 43 -3.11 11.41 -8.15
C GLU A 43 -3.18 12.88 -8.57
N LYS A 44 -2.91 13.78 -7.61
CA LYS A 44 -2.02 14.93 -7.79
C LYS A 44 -1.32 15.16 -6.45
N VAL A 45 -0.06 14.72 -6.35
CA VAL A 45 1.13 15.48 -5.91
C VAL A 45 2.29 14.47 -5.91
N LEU A 46 2.85 14.22 -7.09
CA LEU A 46 4.30 14.15 -7.15
C LEU A 46 4.78 15.53 -6.67
N ARG A 47 5.19 15.63 -5.39
CA ARG A 47 6.37 16.42 -5.13
C ARG A 47 7.48 15.64 -5.82
N VAL A 48 7.70 15.94 -7.11
CA VAL A 48 9.06 15.85 -7.62
C VAL A 48 9.85 16.73 -6.68
N ASP A 49 10.71 16.11 -5.87
CA ASP A 49 11.68 16.84 -5.07
C ASP A 49 12.61 17.57 -6.06
N LYS A 50 12.21 18.78 -6.48
CA LYS A 50 13.06 19.67 -7.28
C LYS A 50 14.31 20.10 -6.50
N ARG A 51 14.44 19.72 -5.22
CA ARG A 51 15.62 19.96 -4.38
C ARG A 51 16.80 19.03 -4.71
N ASN A 52 16.58 17.92 -5.42
CA ASN A 52 17.68 17.07 -5.92
C ASN A 52 18.10 17.31 -7.37
N LEU A 53 17.45 18.24 -8.08
CA LEU A 53 17.85 18.65 -9.44
C LEU A 53 18.85 19.83 -9.43
N LEU A 54 18.97 20.55 -8.31
CA LEU A 54 19.91 21.66 -8.13
C LEU A 54 21.22 21.26 -7.42
N SER A 55 21.29 20.07 -6.81
CA SER A 55 22.54 19.52 -6.27
C SER A 55 23.38 18.80 -7.34
N TRP A 56 22.75 18.31 -8.42
CA TRP A 56 23.46 17.64 -9.52
C TRP A 56 24.03 18.62 -10.57
N THR A 57 23.38 19.77 -10.78
CA THR A 57 23.86 20.81 -11.72
C THR A 57 24.92 21.74 -11.13
N ARG A 58 25.11 21.76 -9.80
CA ARG A 58 26.23 22.46 -9.15
C ARG A 58 27.49 21.59 -8.98
N SER A 59 27.37 20.27 -9.05
CA SER A 59 28.54 19.37 -9.05
C SER A 59 29.24 19.33 -10.42
N LEU A 60 28.47 19.44 -11.51
CA LEU A 60 28.98 19.44 -12.89
C LEU A 60 29.58 20.78 -13.37
N HIS A 61 29.52 21.84 -12.57
CA HIS A 61 30.17 23.13 -12.88
C HIS A 61 31.45 23.39 -12.05
N ARG A 62 31.88 22.44 -11.22
CA ARG A 62 33.11 22.55 -10.40
C ARG A 62 34.09 21.39 -10.60
N GLN A 63 34.14 20.86 -11.81
CA GLN A 63 35.12 19.86 -12.28
C GLN A 63 35.58 20.16 -13.74
N ARG A 64 35.55 21.43 -14.14
CA ARG A 64 36.01 21.90 -15.45
C ARG A 64 37.13 22.94 -15.34
N THR A 65 38.13 22.66 -14.50
CA THR A 65 39.48 23.25 -14.62
C THR A 65 40.46 22.29 -13.95
N HIS A 66 41.49 21.87 -14.69
CA HIS A 66 42.53 20.86 -14.42
C HIS A 66 42.22 19.42 -14.83
N GLY A 67 42.83 19.04 -15.96
CA GLY A 67 42.89 17.66 -16.44
C GLY A 67 42.78 17.49 -17.95
N PHE A 68 42.83 18.56 -18.75
CA PHE A 68 42.70 18.47 -20.22
C PHE A 68 44.00 18.12 -20.97
N LEU A 69 45.10 17.77 -20.28
CA LEU A 69 46.38 17.46 -20.93
C LEU A 69 47.02 16.10 -20.58
N GLN A 70 46.33 15.20 -19.86
CA GLN A 70 46.97 13.94 -19.44
C GLN A 70 46.28 12.64 -19.87
N VAL A 71 45.12 12.69 -20.54
CA VAL A 71 44.37 11.47 -20.96
C VAL A 71 44.38 11.22 -22.48
N GLN A 72 44.98 12.12 -23.28
CA GLN A 72 45.22 11.89 -24.71
C GLN A 72 46.49 11.05 -24.98
N ARG A 73 47.25 10.65 -23.95
CA ARG A 73 48.52 9.92 -24.10
C ARG A 73 48.42 8.39 -23.94
N ILE A 74 47.33 7.87 -23.36
CA ILE A 74 47.19 6.42 -23.06
C ILE A 74 46.35 5.69 -24.12
N ARG A 75 45.43 6.38 -24.81
CA ARG A 75 44.54 5.76 -25.81
C ARG A 75 45.17 5.46 -27.18
N ARG A 76 46.42 5.89 -27.44
CA ARG A 76 47.14 5.57 -28.70
C ARG A 76 48.18 4.44 -28.57
N LYS A 77 48.37 3.83 -27.39
CA LYS A 77 49.35 2.74 -27.17
C LYS A 77 48.77 1.33 -27.07
N VAL A 78 47.45 1.16 -27.07
CA VAL A 78 46.79 -0.16 -26.92
C VAL A 78 46.15 -0.67 -28.23
N LEU A 79 46.10 0.15 -29.28
CA LEU A 79 45.52 -0.20 -30.59
C LEU A 79 46.54 -0.69 -31.63
N ARG A 80 47.60 -1.40 -31.20
CA ARG A 80 48.62 -1.95 -32.11
C ARG A 80 49.19 -3.31 -31.69
N ARG A 81 48.49 -4.11 -30.88
CA ARG A 81 49.06 -5.39 -30.40
C ARG A 81 48.17 -6.62 -30.32
N ASP A 82 46.92 -6.57 -30.79
CA ASP A 82 46.04 -7.75 -30.75
C ASP A 82 45.29 -7.99 -32.09
N GLU A 83 45.93 -7.67 -33.23
CA GLU A 83 45.41 -7.98 -34.57
C GLU A 83 45.88 -9.35 -35.13
N GLU A 84 46.63 -10.18 -34.39
CA GLU A 84 47.22 -11.40 -34.97
C GLU A 84 47.02 -12.72 -34.21
N ARG A 85 46.16 -12.78 -33.19
CA ARG A 85 45.82 -14.08 -32.59
C ARG A 85 44.33 -14.26 -32.44
N THR A 86 43.84 -15.34 -33.05
CA THR A 86 42.49 -15.95 -32.94
C THR A 86 41.49 -15.66 -34.06
N LEU A 87 41.95 -15.59 -35.32
CA LEU A 87 41.23 -16.25 -36.41
C LEU A 87 41.61 -17.74 -36.42
N LYS A 88 40.89 -18.57 -35.65
CA LYS A 88 40.74 -20.04 -35.80
C LYS A 88 39.97 -20.63 -34.61
N SER A 89 38.66 -20.43 -34.58
CA SER A 89 37.71 -21.55 -34.43
C SER A 89 36.31 -21.05 -34.78
N MET A 90 35.72 -21.71 -35.77
CA MET A 90 34.38 -21.44 -36.27
C MET A 90 33.33 -22.10 -35.37
N HIS A 91 32.09 -21.63 -35.54
CA HIS A 91 30.81 -22.25 -35.19
C HIS A 91 30.41 -22.30 -33.71
N SER A 92 29.51 -21.40 -33.30
CA SER A 92 28.07 -21.71 -33.12
C SER A 92 27.35 -20.65 -32.26
N LEU A 93 26.10 -20.35 -32.66
CA LEU A 93 24.97 -19.86 -31.87
C LEU A 93 24.85 -18.37 -31.49
N GLU A 94 23.86 -17.77 -32.15
CA GLU A 94 22.80 -16.88 -31.64
C GLU A 94 23.15 -15.49 -31.07
N ARG A 95 22.65 -14.51 -31.82
CA ARG A 95 22.82 -13.06 -31.69
C ARG A 95 21.65 -12.48 -30.89
N TRP A 96 21.92 -11.83 -29.76
CA TRP A 96 20.99 -10.95 -29.06
C TRP A 96 21.13 -9.51 -29.59
N PRO A 97 20.05 -8.75 -29.87
CA PRO A 97 20.20 -7.34 -30.19
C PRO A 97 20.24 -6.47 -28.93
N GLU A 98 21.24 -5.60 -28.88
CA GLU A 98 21.43 -4.52 -27.94
C GLU A 98 20.26 -3.51 -28.02
N VAL A 99 19.74 -3.10 -26.86
CA VAL A 99 18.66 -2.12 -26.73
C VAL A 99 19.24 -0.72 -26.87
N ASN A 100 18.82 -0.03 -27.93
CA ASN A 100 19.23 1.32 -28.29
C ASN A 100 18.36 2.35 -27.52
N GLU A 101 18.94 3.04 -26.54
CA GLU A 101 18.30 4.16 -25.84
C GLU A 101 18.37 5.43 -26.71
N ARG A 102 17.35 5.67 -27.55
CA ARG A 102 16.91 7.01 -28.04
C ARG A 102 15.75 6.90 -29.04
N SER A 103 14.55 6.87 -28.48
CA SER A 103 13.27 7.34 -29.04
C SER A 103 12.27 6.96 -27.94
N VAL A 104 11.52 7.88 -27.35
CA VAL A 104 10.27 8.39 -27.88
C VAL A 104 9.93 9.67 -27.12
N ILE A 105 9.98 10.80 -27.83
CA ILE A 105 9.08 11.93 -27.59
C ILE A 105 7.79 11.57 -28.34
N GLY A 106 6.63 11.65 -27.68
CA GLY A 106 5.32 11.59 -28.34
C GLY A 106 4.57 10.27 -28.22
N ALA A 107 3.88 10.07 -27.11
CA ALA A 107 2.57 9.41 -27.08
C ALA A 107 1.90 9.74 -25.73
N CYS A 108 0.84 10.53 -25.76
CA CYS A 108 -0.11 10.65 -24.64
C CYS A 108 -0.67 9.25 -24.33
N ARG A 109 -0.03 8.51 -23.41
CA ARG A 109 -0.59 7.28 -22.86
C ARG A 109 -1.62 7.71 -21.82
N ALA A 110 -2.90 7.47 -22.12
CA ALA A 110 -4.03 7.61 -21.20
C ALA A 110 -3.61 7.34 -19.75
N ASP A 111 -3.84 8.32 -18.88
CA ASP A 111 -3.41 8.36 -17.48
C ASP A 111 -3.64 7.02 -16.77
N ARG A 112 -2.60 6.20 -16.65
CA ARG A 112 -2.66 5.00 -15.80
C ARG A 112 -2.52 5.47 -14.36
N THR A 113 -3.59 6.03 -13.80
CA THR A 113 -3.71 6.24 -12.35
C THR A 113 -3.29 4.95 -11.64
N PRO A 114 -2.41 5.00 -10.63
CA PRO A 114 -1.94 3.79 -9.98
C PRO A 114 -3.13 3.11 -9.30
N PHE A 115 -3.42 1.87 -9.72
CA PHE A 115 -4.37 1.01 -9.03
C PHE A 115 -3.65 0.20 -7.97
N THR A 116 -4.23 0.15 -6.77
CA THR A 116 -3.67 -0.63 -5.67
C THR A 116 -4.77 -1.44 -5.01
N TYR A 117 -4.45 -2.68 -4.62
CA TYR A 117 -5.34 -3.47 -3.79
C TYR A 117 -5.17 -3.07 -2.32
N ILE A 118 -6.28 -2.82 -1.65
CA ILE A 118 -6.36 -2.68 -0.19
C ILE A 118 -7.26 -3.77 0.39
N LEU A 119 -7.17 -3.98 1.70
CA LEU A 119 -8.12 -4.82 2.42
C LEU A 119 -9.50 -4.15 2.42
N ALA A 120 -10.55 -4.86 2.00
CA ALA A 120 -11.90 -4.29 1.98
C ALA A 120 -12.53 -4.32 3.37
N SER A 121 -13.19 -3.23 3.74
CA SER A 121 -14.02 -3.13 4.95
C SER A 121 -15.46 -3.58 4.65
N GLN A 122 -16.22 -3.96 5.68
CA GLN A 122 -17.54 -4.57 5.53
C GLN A 122 -18.61 -3.66 4.92
N GLN A 123 -18.51 -2.35 5.14
CA GLN A 123 -19.45 -1.34 4.62
C GLN A 123 -18.85 -0.55 3.44
N LEU A 124 -17.73 -1.01 2.90
CA LEU A 124 -17.10 -0.37 1.75
C LEU A 124 -17.82 -0.84 0.49
N GLU A 125 -18.18 0.11 -0.37
CA GLU A 125 -18.86 -0.16 -1.64
C GLU A 125 -18.08 0.44 -2.81
N PRO A 126 -18.18 -0.11 -4.03
CA PRO A 126 -17.69 0.53 -5.24
C PRO A 126 -18.21 1.96 -5.40
N GLY A 127 -17.38 2.86 -5.91
CA GLY A 127 -17.65 4.29 -6.04
C GLY A 127 -17.42 5.11 -4.76
N ARG A 128 -17.26 4.50 -3.59
CA ARG A 128 -16.93 5.23 -2.36
C ARG A 128 -15.49 5.72 -2.36
N MET A 129 -15.28 6.87 -1.72
CA MET A 129 -13.96 7.45 -1.53
C MET A 129 -13.27 6.85 -0.31
N VAL A 130 -11.95 6.69 -0.40
CA VAL A 130 -11.07 6.25 0.68
C VAL A 130 -9.84 7.14 0.74
N ILE A 131 -9.35 7.36 1.96
CA ILE A 131 -8.21 8.25 2.19
C ILE A 131 -7.11 7.48 2.90
N ASN A 132 -5.87 7.85 2.55
CA ASN A 132 -4.69 7.58 3.37
C ASN A 132 -4.25 8.89 3.99
N TYR A 133 -4.22 8.94 5.32
CA TYR A 133 -3.78 10.11 6.06
C TYR A 133 -2.57 9.73 6.91
N ASN A 134 -1.54 10.58 6.88
CA ASN A 134 -0.27 10.37 7.58
C ASN A 134 -0.05 11.35 8.74
N GLY A 135 -1.06 12.15 9.13
CA GLY A 135 -0.90 13.17 10.18
C GLY A 135 -0.43 14.55 9.68
N SER A 136 -0.16 14.72 8.38
CA SER A 136 0.16 16.03 7.79
C SER A 136 -1.09 16.90 7.61
N ASN A 137 -0.95 18.20 7.35
CA ASN A 137 -2.07 19.14 7.37
C ASN A 137 -3.29 18.66 6.54
N PRO A 138 -4.47 18.42 7.15
CA PRO A 138 -5.63 17.79 6.49
C PRO A 138 -6.15 18.57 5.29
N PHE A 139 -6.02 19.90 5.29
CA PHE A 139 -6.47 20.76 4.20
C PHE A 139 -5.65 20.62 2.92
N ALA A 140 -4.38 20.17 3.01
CA ALA A 140 -3.54 19.97 1.82
C ALA A 140 -4.12 18.90 0.86
N LEU A 141 -4.90 17.96 1.40
CA LEU A 141 -5.61 16.91 0.65
C LEU A 141 -6.98 17.37 0.10
N LEU A 142 -7.65 18.33 0.75
CA LEU A 142 -8.94 18.87 0.30
C LEU A 142 -8.78 20.02 -0.70
N ASP A 143 -7.82 20.92 -0.49
CA ASP A 143 -7.55 22.05 -1.40
C ASP A 143 -7.17 21.56 -2.80
N THR A 144 -6.45 20.44 -2.89
CA THR A 144 -6.09 19.79 -4.16
C THR A 144 -7.29 19.22 -4.91
N ALA A 145 -8.33 18.78 -4.22
CA ALA A 145 -9.57 18.32 -4.85
C ALA A 145 -10.40 19.50 -5.39
N TYR A 146 -10.32 20.67 -4.74
CA TYR A 146 -11.05 21.88 -5.11
C TYR A 146 -10.37 22.68 -6.24
N GLU A 147 -9.03 22.66 -6.33
CA GLU A 147 -8.31 23.29 -7.46
C GLU A 147 -8.47 22.53 -8.79
N GLY A 148 -8.68 21.21 -8.74
CA GLY A 148 -8.90 20.37 -9.92
C GLY A 148 -10.22 20.64 -10.66
N SER A 149 -11.25 21.11 -9.95
CA SER A 149 -12.54 21.47 -10.55
C SER A 149 -12.53 22.85 -11.22
N LYS A 150 -11.64 23.76 -10.80
CA LYS A 150 -11.49 25.10 -11.39
C LYS A 150 -10.89 25.10 -12.80
N GLN A 151 -10.12 24.08 -13.19
CA GLN A 151 -9.54 24.00 -14.54
C GLN A 151 -10.56 23.67 -15.65
N ARG A 152 -11.85 23.48 -15.32
CA ARG A 152 -12.92 23.18 -16.28
C ARG A 152 -13.88 24.34 -16.53
N LEU A 153 -13.58 25.55 -16.05
CA LEU A 153 -14.37 26.74 -16.37
C LEU A 153 -13.49 27.71 -17.17
N LEU A 154 -13.98 28.06 -18.36
CA LEU A 154 -13.38 29.01 -19.30
C LEU A 154 -13.02 30.34 -18.60
N PRO A 155 -11.96 31.04 -19.04
CA PRO A 155 -11.64 32.34 -18.46
C PRO A 155 -12.75 33.33 -18.84
N GLN A 156 -13.47 33.83 -17.84
CA GLN A 156 -14.31 35.02 -17.99
C GLN A 156 -13.41 36.25 -17.90
N GLU A 157 -13.57 37.16 -18.86
CA GLU A 157 -12.77 38.37 -19.04
C GLU A 157 -12.86 39.32 -17.84
N SER A 158 -11.76 39.99 -17.53
CA SER A 158 -11.68 41.00 -16.46
C SER A 158 -12.04 42.39 -16.98
N HIS A 159 -13.11 42.99 -16.45
CA HIS A 159 -13.32 44.43 -16.55
C HIS A 159 -12.44 45.18 -15.54
N PRO A 160 -11.87 46.35 -15.92
CA PRO A 160 -11.08 47.17 -15.01
C PRO A 160 -12.04 48.11 -14.27
N ASN A 161 -12.01 48.06 -12.92
CA ASN A 161 -12.33 49.13 -11.97
C ASN A 161 -12.93 48.51 -10.70
N GLY A 162 -12.09 48.37 -9.68
CA GLY A 162 -12.52 47.88 -8.37
C GLY A 162 -11.37 47.99 -7.38
N SER A 163 -11.49 48.95 -6.47
CA SER A 163 -10.59 49.24 -5.36
C SER A 163 -9.94 48.01 -4.75
N ARG A 164 -8.60 48.00 -4.75
CA ARG A 164 -7.76 46.92 -4.21
C ARG A 164 -7.75 46.95 -2.68
N LEU A 165 -8.88 46.63 -2.05
CA LEU A 165 -8.94 46.29 -0.63
C LEU A 165 -8.12 45.01 -0.43
N ARG A 166 -6.86 45.18 0.01
CA ARG A 166 -6.04 44.06 0.50
C ARG A 166 -6.66 43.59 1.80
N LEU A 167 -7.64 42.70 1.72
CA LEU A 167 -8.04 41.86 2.83
C LEU A 167 -6.81 41.03 3.23
N ARG A 168 -6.09 41.49 4.27
CA ARG A 168 -5.20 40.62 5.04
C ARG A 168 -6.11 39.55 5.64
N ALA A 169 -6.23 38.43 4.95
CA ALA A 169 -6.84 37.24 5.51
C ALA A 169 -6.03 36.88 6.76
N ASN A 170 -6.62 37.10 7.94
CA ASN A 170 -6.12 36.61 9.20
C ASN A 170 -6.04 35.08 9.09
N ARG A 171 -4.85 34.56 8.75
CA ARG A 171 -4.56 33.13 8.52
C ARG A 171 -4.77 32.25 9.75
N THR A 172 -5.09 32.84 10.91
CA THR A 172 -5.04 32.18 12.22
C THR A 172 -6.38 31.63 12.70
N ASN A 173 -7.52 31.95 12.06
CA ASN A 173 -8.86 31.57 12.55
C ASN A 173 -9.67 30.66 11.60
N PHE A 174 -9.06 30.02 10.59
CA PHE A 174 -9.78 29.10 9.67
C PHE A 174 -9.86 27.64 10.16
N TYR A 175 -9.27 27.35 11.33
CA TYR A 175 -9.05 25.99 11.85
C TYR A 175 -10.13 25.49 12.81
N SER A 176 -10.85 26.36 13.51
CA SER A 176 -11.86 25.96 14.51
C SER A 176 -13.16 25.48 13.86
N ASP A 177 -13.63 26.21 12.84
CA ASP A 177 -14.99 26.04 12.31
C ASP A 177 -15.09 24.83 11.36
N ASN A 178 -13.96 24.44 10.77
CA ASN A 178 -13.86 23.28 9.87
C ASN A 178 -13.43 21.97 10.56
N LYS A 179 -13.18 21.99 11.89
CA LYS A 179 -12.74 20.80 12.65
C LYS A 179 -13.77 19.67 12.60
N TYR A 180 -15.06 20.01 12.67
CA TYR A 180 -16.16 19.03 12.64
C TYR A 180 -16.34 18.39 11.26
N VAL A 181 -16.12 19.16 10.19
CA VAL A 181 -16.19 18.68 8.80
C VAL A 181 -15.10 17.65 8.55
N LEU A 182 -13.87 17.93 9.01
CA LEU A 182 -12.74 17.01 8.89
C LEU A 182 -12.89 15.75 9.75
N ASP A 183 -13.41 15.87 10.99
CA ASP A 183 -13.67 14.72 11.85
C ASP A 183 -14.70 13.76 11.22
N SER A 184 -15.77 14.32 10.64
CA SER A 184 -16.76 13.56 9.88
C SER A 184 -16.13 12.80 8.70
N TYR A 185 -15.25 13.47 7.95
CA TYR A 185 -14.56 12.89 6.81
C TYR A 185 -13.62 11.75 7.22
N PHE A 186 -12.85 11.95 8.30
CA PHE A 186 -11.96 10.93 8.82
C PHE A 186 -12.69 9.71 9.35
N ARG A 187 -13.88 9.90 9.95
CA ARG A 187 -14.67 8.83 10.56
C ARG A 187 -15.29 7.85 9.55
N MET A 188 -15.23 8.14 8.25
CA MET A 188 -15.74 7.24 7.22
C MET A 188 -14.99 5.89 7.22
N VAL A 189 -15.75 4.82 6.97
CA VAL A 189 -15.22 3.45 6.92
C VAL A 189 -14.32 3.25 5.72
N GLY A 190 -13.20 2.54 5.90
CA GLY A 190 -12.21 2.28 4.85
C GLY A 190 -11.06 3.28 4.78
N ASN A 191 -11.17 4.40 5.50
CA ASN A 191 -10.08 5.35 5.68
C ASN A 191 -8.97 4.78 6.55
N CYS A 192 -7.73 5.03 6.15
CA CYS A 192 -6.53 4.67 6.91
C CYS A 192 -5.93 5.94 7.52
N ILE A 193 -5.97 6.03 8.85
CA ILE A 193 -5.48 7.18 9.62
C ILE A 193 -4.68 6.69 10.84
N PRO A 194 -3.85 7.54 11.47
CA PRO A 194 -3.18 7.22 12.74
C PRO A 194 -4.17 7.01 13.88
N LEU A 195 -3.84 6.13 14.83
CA LEU A 195 -4.67 5.85 16.01
C LEU A 195 -4.93 7.11 16.84
N ALA A 196 -4.00 8.05 16.88
CA ALA A 196 -4.16 9.36 17.53
C ALA A 196 -5.43 10.10 17.08
N HIS A 197 -5.77 10.06 15.78
CA HIS A 197 -6.88 10.82 15.20
C HIS A 197 -8.23 10.09 15.21
N MET A 198 -8.26 8.78 15.48
CA MET A 198 -9.52 8.03 15.54
C MET A 198 -10.34 8.39 16.78
N ALA A 199 -11.66 8.21 16.79
CA ALA A 199 -12.42 8.41 18.04
C ALA A 199 -12.26 7.21 18.99
N ARG A 200 -12.21 7.45 20.32
CA ARG A 200 -12.30 6.38 21.34
C ARG A 200 -13.58 5.56 21.11
N GLY A 201 -13.50 4.25 21.29
CA GLY A 201 -14.63 3.35 21.08
C GLY A 201 -14.90 2.95 19.63
N SER A 202 -14.18 3.53 18.65
CA SER A 202 -14.32 3.17 17.24
C SER A 202 -13.87 1.74 16.96
N TRP A 203 -14.52 1.11 15.99
CA TRP A 203 -14.10 -0.17 15.44
C TRP A 203 -13.03 0.04 14.38
N VAL A 204 -11.94 -0.71 14.48
CA VAL A 204 -10.79 -0.61 13.59
C VAL A 204 -10.31 -1.99 13.18
N HIS A 205 -9.64 -2.05 12.04
CA HIS A 205 -8.98 -3.23 11.52
C HIS A 205 -7.68 -2.84 10.82
N ASN A 206 -6.90 -3.83 10.39
CA ASN A 206 -5.65 -3.61 9.67
C ASN A 206 -4.69 -2.69 10.47
N ILE A 207 -4.41 -3.06 11.72
CA ILE A 207 -3.64 -2.24 12.67
C ILE A 207 -2.14 -2.55 12.54
N GLU A 208 -1.33 -1.50 12.49
CA GLU A 208 0.14 -1.59 12.57
C GLU A 208 0.60 -1.96 13.98
N GLN A 209 1.58 -2.86 14.09
CA GLN A 209 2.20 -3.16 15.38
C GLN A 209 3.17 -2.07 15.79
N ASN A 210 4.06 -1.68 14.86
CA ASN A 210 4.98 -0.56 15.00
C ASN A 210 4.71 0.47 13.90
N PRO A 211 4.93 1.78 14.14
CA PRO A 211 4.66 2.82 13.15
C PRO A 211 5.43 2.58 11.85
N GLY A 212 4.73 2.58 10.71
CA GLY A 212 5.35 2.44 9.38
C GLY A 212 5.70 1.01 8.95
N GLN A 213 5.56 0.02 9.83
CA GLN A 213 5.80 -1.40 9.50
C GLN A 213 4.78 -1.94 8.49
N GLY A 214 3.57 -1.36 8.46
CA GLY A 214 2.41 -1.92 7.79
C GLY A 214 1.59 -2.80 8.73
N ALA A 215 0.33 -3.03 8.33
CA ALA A 215 -0.64 -3.69 9.17
C ALA A 215 -0.31 -5.18 9.42
N GLY A 216 -0.20 -5.54 10.69
CA GLY A 216 0.02 -6.92 11.14
C GLY A 216 -1.20 -7.55 11.80
N LEU A 217 -2.05 -6.73 12.45
CA LEU A 217 -3.13 -7.18 13.31
C LEU A 217 -4.51 -6.99 12.66
N THR A 218 -5.47 -7.86 13.03
CA THR A 218 -6.89 -7.74 12.64
C THR A 218 -7.10 -7.65 11.12
N ARG A 219 -6.63 -8.67 10.38
CA ARG A 219 -6.72 -8.76 8.91
C ARG A 219 -7.71 -9.79 8.38
N ALA A 220 -8.12 -10.74 9.23
CA ALA A 220 -8.99 -11.84 8.84
C ALA A 220 -10.44 -11.36 8.68
N ALA A 221 -11.21 -12.05 7.83
CA ALA A 221 -12.61 -11.75 7.57
C ALA A 221 -13.44 -11.56 8.84
N GLY A 222 -14.27 -10.50 8.89
CA GLY A 222 -15.13 -10.20 10.03
C GLY A 222 -14.41 -9.75 11.31
N THR A 223 -13.07 -9.80 11.36
CA THR A 223 -12.35 -9.36 12.55
C THR A 223 -12.42 -7.85 12.72
N LYS A 224 -12.44 -7.42 13.97
CA LYS A 224 -12.44 -6.01 14.38
C LYS A 224 -11.76 -5.89 15.72
N ALA A 225 -11.22 -4.71 15.98
CA ALA A 225 -10.65 -4.32 17.24
C ALA A 225 -11.28 -3.01 17.69
N LYS A 226 -11.33 -2.77 19.00
CA LYS A 226 -11.94 -1.56 19.58
C LYS A 226 -10.87 -0.72 20.26
N ILE A 227 -10.83 0.57 19.94
CA ILE A 227 -9.99 1.51 20.68
C ILE A 227 -10.63 1.73 22.04
N ILE A 228 -9.99 1.29 23.11
CA ILE A 228 -10.53 1.42 24.46
C ILE A 228 -10.07 2.70 25.10
N GLU A 229 -8.80 3.02 24.99
CA GLU A 229 -8.20 4.16 25.66
C GLU A 229 -7.11 4.78 24.80
N LYS A 230 -6.91 6.07 25.01
CA LYS A 230 -6.01 6.90 24.23
C LYS A 230 -5.22 7.76 25.19
N GLU A 231 -3.95 7.45 25.30
CA GLU A 231 -2.97 8.30 25.93
C GLU A 231 -2.23 9.08 24.84
N ASN A 232 -1.43 10.07 25.23
CA ASN A 232 -0.71 10.90 24.28
C ASN A 232 0.32 10.11 23.46
N THR A 233 0.94 9.09 24.06
CA THR A 233 1.99 8.28 23.42
C THR A 233 1.47 6.94 22.92
N GLN A 234 0.62 6.27 23.70
CA GLN A 234 0.10 4.94 23.40
C GLN A 234 -1.43 4.91 23.37
N CYS A 235 -1.97 3.92 22.67
CA CYS A 235 -3.39 3.63 22.55
C CYS A 235 -3.61 2.19 22.97
N ILE A 236 -4.56 1.96 23.87
CA ILE A 236 -4.95 0.62 24.31
C ILE A 236 -6.08 0.14 23.40
N VAL A 237 -5.80 -0.92 22.65
CA VAL A 237 -6.74 -1.50 21.68
C VAL A 237 -7.10 -2.91 22.12
N ARG A 238 -8.40 -3.21 22.22
CA ARG A 238 -8.90 -4.58 22.42
C ARG A 238 -8.93 -5.31 21.09
N LEU A 239 -8.09 -6.33 20.99
CA LEU A 239 -7.95 -7.20 19.82
C LEU A 239 -9.13 -8.17 19.71
N PRO A 240 -9.33 -8.82 18.53
CA PRO A 240 -10.37 -9.82 18.35
C PRO A 240 -10.22 -11.05 19.27
N SER A 241 -9.02 -11.32 19.79
CA SER A 241 -8.79 -12.36 20.81
C SER A 241 -9.36 -12.01 22.18
N GLY A 242 -9.79 -10.77 22.40
CA GLY A 242 -10.18 -10.25 23.71
C GLY A 242 -9.03 -9.58 24.48
N VAL A 243 -7.78 -9.81 24.08
CA VAL A 243 -6.60 -9.22 24.72
C VAL A 243 -6.51 -7.72 24.48
N HIS A 244 -6.20 -6.97 25.54
CA HIS A 244 -5.89 -5.55 25.47
C HIS A 244 -4.42 -5.37 25.14
N LYS A 245 -4.10 -4.63 24.07
CA LYS A 245 -2.73 -4.40 23.62
C LYS A 245 -2.45 -2.90 23.55
N ALA A 246 -1.35 -2.47 24.15
CA ALA A 246 -0.82 -1.13 23.98
C ALA A 246 -0.12 -1.02 22.61
N ILE A 247 -0.45 0.03 21.85
CA ILE A 247 0.07 0.31 20.51
C ILE A 247 0.44 1.80 20.47
N ASP A 248 1.53 2.16 19.80
CA ASP A 248 1.92 3.58 19.61
C ASP A 248 0.78 4.37 18.93
N SER A 249 0.49 5.57 19.41
CA SER A 249 -0.55 6.46 18.87
C SER A 249 -0.32 6.82 17.39
N ARG A 250 0.94 6.77 16.93
CA ARG A 250 1.34 7.02 15.54
C ARG A 250 1.08 5.84 14.61
N CYS A 251 0.88 4.64 15.16
CA CYS A 251 0.51 3.48 14.35
C CYS A 251 -0.79 3.75 13.60
N ARG A 252 -0.88 3.22 12.39
CA ARG A 252 -2.06 3.41 11.55
C ARG A 252 -3.00 2.23 11.66
N ALA A 253 -4.27 2.52 11.43
CA ALA A 253 -5.31 1.52 11.32
C ALA A 253 -6.34 1.98 10.27
N THR A 254 -7.15 1.04 9.81
CA THR A 254 -8.28 1.33 8.94
C THR A 254 -9.57 1.32 9.75
N LEU A 255 -10.42 2.32 9.57
CA LEU A 255 -11.70 2.41 10.27
C LEU A 255 -12.70 1.38 9.75
N GLY A 256 -13.42 0.76 10.67
CA GLY A 256 -14.47 -0.23 10.41
C GLY A 256 -14.05 -1.67 10.69
N ILE A 257 -14.84 -2.60 10.16
CA ILE A 257 -14.71 -4.05 10.33
C ILE A 257 -14.19 -4.65 9.03
N VAL A 258 -13.36 -5.71 9.10
CA VAL A 258 -12.92 -6.42 7.88
C VAL A 258 -14.13 -7.04 7.17
N SER A 259 -14.15 -6.93 5.84
CA SER A 259 -15.20 -7.54 4.99
C SER A 259 -15.38 -9.04 5.22
N ASN A 260 -16.53 -9.55 4.76
CA ASN A 260 -16.89 -10.97 4.75
C ASN A 260 -17.10 -11.60 6.16
N PRO A 261 -17.91 -11.01 7.07
CA PRO A 261 -18.12 -11.51 8.42
C PRO A 261 -18.73 -12.91 8.46
N ASN A 262 -19.54 -13.25 7.46
CA ASN A 262 -20.20 -14.55 7.37
C ASN A 262 -19.25 -15.68 6.93
N HIS A 263 -17.96 -15.39 6.69
CA HIS A 263 -16.97 -16.40 6.30
C HIS A 263 -16.87 -17.55 7.32
N GLY A 264 -16.99 -17.25 8.62
CA GLY A 264 -16.92 -18.27 9.68
C GLY A 264 -18.13 -19.20 9.72
N ILE A 265 -19.29 -18.76 9.23
CA ILE A 265 -20.54 -19.53 9.22
C ILE A 265 -20.55 -20.55 8.07
N ARG A 266 -19.74 -20.31 7.02
CA ARG A 266 -19.68 -21.18 5.83
C ARG A 266 -19.24 -22.60 6.20
N LYS A 267 -20.14 -23.57 5.98
CA LYS A 267 -19.84 -25.00 6.12
C LYS A 267 -19.31 -25.58 4.80
N LEU A 268 -18.33 -26.46 4.89
CA LEU A 268 -17.91 -27.30 3.76
C LEU A 268 -18.74 -28.58 3.79
N VAL A 269 -19.39 -28.91 2.67
CA VAL A 269 -20.34 -30.02 2.58
C VAL A 269 -19.64 -31.34 2.30
N LYS A 270 -18.52 -31.32 1.57
CA LYS A 270 -17.77 -32.52 1.18
C LYS A 270 -16.28 -32.42 1.47
N ALA A 271 -15.64 -33.56 1.74
CA ALA A 271 -14.20 -33.65 1.97
C ALA A 271 -13.37 -33.07 0.79
N GLY A 272 -13.83 -33.26 -0.45
CA GLY A 272 -13.18 -32.73 -1.64
C GLY A 272 -13.04 -31.20 -1.66
N GLN A 273 -13.98 -30.45 -1.08
CA GLN A 273 -13.85 -28.99 -0.98
C GLN A 273 -12.66 -28.58 -0.11
N ARG A 274 -12.37 -29.35 0.96
CA ARG A 274 -11.21 -29.14 1.81
C ARG A 274 -9.90 -29.45 1.07
N ARG A 275 -9.92 -30.46 0.18
CA ARG A 275 -8.80 -30.77 -0.72
C ARG A 275 -8.53 -29.65 -1.72
N TRP A 276 -9.56 -29.07 -2.35
CA TRP A 276 -9.40 -27.91 -3.24
C TRP A 276 -8.79 -26.69 -2.53
N LEU A 277 -9.06 -26.55 -1.23
CA LEU A 277 -8.43 -25.53 -0.38
C LEU A 277 -6.95 -25.81 -0.05
N GLY A 278 -6.41 -26.96 -0.45
CA GLY A 278 -5.03 -27.37 -0.23
C GLY A 278 -4.78 -28.05 1.12
N ARG A 279 -5.84 -28.39 1.85
CA ARG A 279 -5.76 -29.02 3.19
C ARG A 279 -5.87 -30.53 3.07
N CYS A 280 -4.85 -31.24 3.54
CA CYS A 280 -4.84 -32.71 3.60
C CYS A 280 -5.68 -33.23 4.79
N PRO A 281 -6.12 -34.50 4.75
CA PRO A 281 -6.64 -35.19 5.92
C PRO A 281 -5.62 -35.21 7.06
N ILE A 282 -6.11 -35.17 8.30
CA ILE A 282 -5.29 -35.29 9.51
C ILE A 282 -5.68 -36.61 10.16
N VAL A 283 -4.71 -37.52 10.31
CA VAL A 283 -4.90 -38.80 11.00
C VAL A 283 -4.79 -38.54 12.51
N ARG A 284 -5.70 -39.11 13.30
CA ARG A 284 -5.69 -38.99 14.76
C ARG A 284 -4.62 -39.90 15.34
N GLY A 285 -3.94 -39.47 16.40
CA GLY A 285 -2.89 -40.27 17.06
C GLY A 285 -3.36 -41.65 17.53
N VAL A 286 -4.60 -41.78 18.03
CA VAL A 286 -5.20 -43.06 18.46
C VAL A 286 -5.41 -44.09 17.34
N ALA A 287 -5.26 -43.69 16.08
CA ALA A 287 -5.33 -44.60 14.93
C ALA A 287 -3.94 -45.02 14.44
N MET A 288 -2.88 -44.56 15.12
CA MET A 288 -1.49 -44.82 14.76
C MET A 288 -0.89 -45.90 15.66
N ASN A 289 0.30 -46.37 15.33
CA ASN A 289 1.04 -47.32 16.17
C ASN A 289 1.74 -46.60 17.34
N PRO A 290 2.12 -47.33 18.42
CA PRO A 290 2.86 -46.74 19.54
C PRO A 290 4.16 -46.02 19.14
N VAL A 291 4.80 -46.47 18.05
CA VAL A 291 6.02 -45.85 17.50
C VAL A 291 5.77 -44.49 16.86
N ASP A 292 4.58 -44.27 16.29
CA ASP A 292 4.24 -43.09 15.51
C ASP A 292 3.62 -41.97 16.37
N HIS A 293 2.91 -42.34 17.43
CA HIS A 293 2.24 -41.40 18.32
C HIS A 293 2.14 -41.94 19.75
N PRO A 294 2.29 -41.12 20.80
CA PRO A 294 2.15 -41.54 22.20
C PRO A 294 0.76 -42.07 22.59
N HIS A 295 -0.23 -42.01 21.69
CA HIS A 295 -1.58 -42.54 21.94
C HIS A 295 -1.87 -43.75 21.05
N GLY A 296 -0.86 -44.25 20.34
CA GLY A 296 -1.01 -45.35 19.41
C GLY A 296 -0.95 -46.71 20.09
N GLY A 297 -1.56 -47.71 19.46
CA GLY A 297 -1.63 -49.09 19.95
C GLY A 297 -2.76 -49.40 20.94
N GLY A 298 -2.65 -50.56 21.57
CA GLY A 298 -3.72 -51.18 22.36
C GLY A 298 -4.74 -51.91 21.47
N GLU A 299 -5.45 -52.87 22.05
CA GLU A 299 -6.55 -53.56 21.38
C GLU A 299 -7.81 -52.70 21.36
N GLY A 300 -8.49 -52.64 20.22
CA GLY A 300 -9.71 -51.85 20.06
C GLY A 300 -9.48 -50.33 20.08
N ARG A 301 -10.50 -49.58 20.49
CA ARG A 301 -10.45 -48.10 20.57
C ARG A 301 -10.11 -47.65 21.98
N THR A 302 -8.86 -47.30 22.20
CA THR A 302 -8.37 -46.75 23.47
C THR A 302 -8.11 -45.24 23.35
N LYS A 303 -7.97 -44.54 24.49
CA LYS A 303 -7.65 -43.10 24.54
C LYS A 303 -6.15 -42.81 24.68
N GLY A 304 -5.30 -43.83 24.52
CA GLY A 304 -3.89 -43.80 24.92
C GLY A 304 -3.75 -44.08 26.42
N GLY A 305 -2.75 -44.88 26.78
CA GLY A 305 -2.41 -45.28 28.14
C GLY A 305 -0.92 -45.59 28.19
#